data_AF-A0A6G9XNV4-F1
#
_entry.id   AF-A0A6G9XNV4-F1
#
_cell.length_a   1.000
_cell.length_b   1.000
_cell.length_c   1.000
_cell.angle_alpha   90.00
_cell.angle_beta   90.00
_cell.angle_gamma   90.00
#
_symmetry.space_group_name_H-M   'P 1'
#
loop_
_entity.id
_entity.type
_entity.pdbx_description
1 polymer ?
#
loop_
_entity_poly.entity_id
_entity_poly.type
_entity_poly.pdbx_seq_one_letter_code
_entity_poly.pdbx_strand_id
1 'polypeptide(L)'
;MPSLILPSANLAVRELARGAQLFGSGESINGAVRPLVAELEPVAHDLARGRYQSPLRYPGAKSSLAPVIGRVIISAKQSREVPEVNLLVEPFAGGASASLRMIGDGTAERILLADADPLVTAFWQAAADDTERLIDRMHDEWKRYVRHGGQKAVDRWDYWRSWAPGARVTARNRRLAMATRCLFLNRTTFSGILHGKAGPIGGRAQTSAYPISCRWNPEALEDRLRYTGHLYHTGRLVDVWCKDWRRTLDDVPEYYPQLLPSRVVAYLDPPYVEKASHLYRASFDPLGGYGSEGQRNDYTLHLNLANYLRTKAQFRWLLSYDNHPMLTENAWLYADDRMTPSRSDRELLGVRCWRISKRLVSTRYSAAGRVGKRSAEELLITTLPPATVPVDDELRGLEWRPS
;
A
#
# COMPACT_ATOMS: atom_id res chain seq x y z
N MET A 1 33.65 25.03 -3.30
CA MET A 1 32.45 24.21 -3.61
C MET A 1 31.58 24.18 -2.38
N PRO A 2 30.31 24.63 -2.41
CA PRO A 2 29.45 24.54 -1.25
C PRO A 2 29.00 23.08 -1.07
N SER A 3 29.24 22.54 0.12
CA SER A 3 28.78 21.20 0.50
C SER A 3 27.26 21.16 0.53
N LEU A 4 26.66 20.31 -0.29
CA LEU A 4 25.25 19.93 -0.18
C LEU A 4 25.08 19.10 1.10
N ILE A 5 24.74 19.76 2.21
CA ILE A 5 24.33 19.11 3.45
C ILE A 5 22.95 18.50 3.19
N LEU A 6 22.89 17.19 3.00
CA LEU A 6 21.63 16.44 3.05
C LEU A 6 20.99 16.68 4.42
N PRO A 7 19.67 16.93 4.51
CA PRO A 7 19.02 17.06 5.81
C PRO A 7 19.20 15.75 6.58
N SER A 8 19.67 15.84 7.83
CA SER A 8 19.83 14.68 8.69
C SER A 8 18.50 13.92 8.83
N ALA A 9 18.56 12.58 8.85
CA ALA A 9 17.38 11.72 9.00
C ALA A 9 16.45 12.12 10.16
N ASN A 10 17.02 12.73 11.22
CA ASN A 10 16.28 13.25 12.38
C ASN A 10 15.28 14.38 12.07
N LEU A 11 15.49 15.19 11.02
CA LEU A 11 14.58 16.27 10.66
C LEU A 11 13.31 15.71 9.99
N ALA A 12 13.48 14.80 9.03
CA ALA A 12 12.38 14.11 8.36
C ALA A 12 11.54 13.29 9.36
N VAL A 13 12.16 12.67 10.37
CA VAL A 13 11.47 11.99 11.50
C VAL A 13 10.54 12.92 12.25
N ARG A 14 11.03 14.09 12.66
CA ARG A 14 10.23 15.06 13.43
C ARG A 14 9.10 15.67 12.60
N GLU A 15 9.31 15.86 11.32
CA GLU A 15 8.28 16.40 10.42
C GLU A 15 7.20 15.36 10.09
N LEU A 16 7.56 14.09 9.97
CA LEU A 16 6.64 12.95 9.88
C LEU A 16 5.73 12.84 11.10
N ALA A 17 6.33 12.83 12.29
CA ALA A 17 5.60 12.77 13.55
C ALA A 17 4.72 14.01 13.75
N ARG A 18 5.18 15.20 13.35
CA ARG A 18 4.36 16.42 13.31
C ARG A 18 3.23 16.32 12.29
N GLY A 19 3.48 15.78 11.11
CA GLY A 19 2.48 15.54 10.06
C GLY A 19 1.37 14.62 10.56
N ALA A 20 1.72 13.44 11.07
CA ALA A 20 0.77 12.48 11.65
C ALA A 20 -0.07 13.14 12.78
N GLN A 21 0.57 13.87 13.69
CA GLN A 21 -0.13 14.64 14.75
C GLN A 21 -1.08 15.72 14.17
N LEU A 22 -0.66 16.43 13.11
CA LEU A 22 -1.50 17.40 12.39
C LEU A 22 -2.69 16.75 11.66
N PHE A 23 -2.61 15.46 11.35
CA PHE A 23 -3.68 14.68 10.73
C PHE A 23 -4.47 13.81 11.72
N GLY A 24 -4.08 13.81 12.99
CA GLY A 24 -4.77 13.05 14.05
C GLY A 24 -4.53 11.54 13.97
N SER A 25 -3.63 11.10 13.07
CA SER A 25 -3.10 9.74 13.06
C SER A 25 -1.92 9.65 14.03
N GLY A 26 -1.87 8.56 14.80
CA GLY A 26 -0.64 8.17 15.48
C GLY A 26 0.30 7.45 14.50
N GLU A 27 1.55 7.23 14.91
CA GLU A 27 2.42 6.28 14.20
C GLU A 27 1.81 4.87 14.16
N SER A 28 0.94 4.53 15.13
CA SER A 28 0.04 3.37 15.16
C SER A 28 -1.39 3.78 15.55
N ILE A 29 -2.37 2.86 15.43
CA ILE A 29 -3.79 3.13 15.70
C ILE A 29 -4.03 3.74 17.10
N ASN A 30 -3.30 3.27 18.11
CA ASN A 30 -3.47 3.68 19.52
C ASN A 30 -2.20 4.30 20.13
N GLY A 31 -1.20 4.65 19.31
CA GLY A 31 0.08 5.16 19.78
C GLY A 31 0.95 4.15 20.54
N ALA A 32 0.53 2.88 20.58
CA ALA A 32 1.26 1.75 21.14
C ALA A 32 1.15 0.54 20.21
N VAL A 33 2.07 -0.41 20.37
CA VAL A 33 2.03 -1.69 19.66
C VAL A 33 0.85 -2.52 20.18
N ARG A 34 0.06 -3.08 19.28
CA ARG A 34 -0.98 -4.03 19.67
C ARG A 34 -0.36 -5.42 19.87
N PRO A 35 -0.54 -6.06 21.03
CA PRO A 35 -0.11 -7.44 21.22
C PRO A 35 -0.78 -8.38 20.21
N LEU A 36 -0.04 -9.38 19.73
CA LEU A 36 -0.61 -10.39 18.84
C LEU A 36 -1.55 -11.31 19.63
N VAL A 37 -2.75 -11.52 19.11
CA VAL A 37 -3.68 -12.51 19.65
C VAL A 37 -3.08 -13.91 19.42
N ALA A 38 -3.05 -14.75 20.46
CA ALA A 38 -2.43 -16.06 20.42
C ALA A 38 -3.20 -17.04 19.51
N GLU A 39 -4.51 -17.14 19.70
CA GLU A 39 -5.40 -18.02 18.94
C GLU A 39 -6.24 -17.18 17.97
N LEU A 40 -6.14 -17.46 16.68
CA LEU A 40 -6.88 -16.73 15.66
C LEU A 40 -8.02 -17.57 15.11
N GLU A 41 -9.24 -17.08 15.31
CA GLU A 41 -10.44 -17.64 14.69
C GLU A 41 -10.45 -17.39 13.17
N PRO A 42 -10.98 -18.32 12.35
CA PRO A 42 -11.17 -18.10 10.93
C PRO A 42 -11.92 -16.80 10.63
N VAL A 43 -11.62 -16.17 9.49
CA VAL A 43 -12.26 -14.91 9.10
C VAL A 43 -13.73 -15.15 8.75
N ALA A 44 -14.62 -14.94 9.73
CA ALA A 44 -16.07 -15.08 9.59
C ALA A 44 -16.72 -13.81 9.00
N HIS A 45 -16.44 -13.51 7.74
CA HIS A 45 -17.06 -12.39 7.01
C HIS A 45 -17.18 -12.71 5.52
N ASP A 46 -18.31 -12.39 4.88
CA ASP A 46 -18.60 -12.80 3.50
C ASP A 46 -17.58 -12.28 2.48
N LEU A 47 -17.11 -11.04 2.68
CA LEU A 47 -16.03 -10.45 1.88
C LEU A 47 -14.68 -11.16 1.98
N ALA A 48 -14.45 -12.09 2.91
CA ALA A 48 -13.21 -12.87 2.97
C ALA A 48 -12.92 -13.59 1.63
N ARG A 49 -13.98 -13.98 0.89
CA ARG A 49 -13.90 -14.59 -0.44
C ARG A 49 -14.32 -13.65 -1.58
N GLY A 50 -14.58 -12.39 -1.25
CA GLY A 50 -15.06 -11.38 -2.19
C GLY A 50 -13.96 -10.89 -3.14
N ARG A 51 -14.33 -10.57 -4.38
CA ARG A 51 -13.39 -10.01 -5.38
C ARG A 51 -12.92 -8.60 -5.02
N TYR A 52 -13.77 -7.81 -4.35
CA TYR A 52 -13.52 -6.40 -4.07
C TYR A 52 -13.65 -6.13 -2.57
N GLN A 53 -12.54 -6.32 -1.84
CA GLN A 53 -12.48 -6.15 -0.40
C GLN A 53 -12.10 -4.74 0.03
N SER A 54 -11.28 -4.03 -0.76
CA SER A 54 -10.83 -2.69 -0.41
C SER A 54 -11.94 -1.63 -0.59
N PRO A 55 -12.20 -0.77 0.42
CA PRO A 55 -13.07 0.39 0.26
C PRO A 55 -12.50 1.44 -0.72
N LEU A 56 -11.16 1.52 -0.81
CA LEU A 56 -10.46 2.49 -1.64
C LEU A 56 -10.24 2.00 -3.07
N ARG A 57 -10.17 2.94 -4.00
CA ARG A 57 -9.76 2.73 -5.39
C ARG A 57 -8.38 3.34 -5.58
N TYR A 58 -7.36 2.51 -5.69
CA TYR A 58 -6.03 3.00 -6.03
C TYR A 58 -5.75 2.86 -7.53
N PRO A 59 -5.11 3.85 -8.17
CA PRO A 59 -4.59 3.71 -9.53
C PRO A 59 -3.63 2.51 -9.64
N GLY A 60 -3.53 1.90 -10.82
CA GLY A 60 -2.57 0.81 -11.08
C GLY A 60 -3.15 -0.60 -11.15
N ALA A 61 -4.47 -0.78 -11.10
CA ALA A 61 -5.16 -2.06 -11.37
C ALA A 61 -4.74 -3.28 -10.51
N LYS A 62 -3.89 -3.12 -9.49
CA LYS A 62 -3.22 -4.21 -8.76
C LYS A 62 -4.13 -5.21 -8.03
N SER A 63 -5.42 -4.90 -7.92
CA SER A 63 -6.44 -5.91 -7.64
C SER A 63 -6.37 -7.14 -8.58
N SER A 64 -5.89 -6.98 -9.81
CA SER A 64 -5.63 -8.08 -10.75
C SER A 64 -4.33 -8.84 -10.46
N LEU A 65 -3.37 -8.21 -9.79
CA LEU A 65 -2.11 -8.86 -9.38
C LEU A 65 -2.26 -9.64 -8.06
N ALA A 66 -3.16 -9.22 -7.17
CA ALA A 66 -3.44 -9.89 -5.91
C ALA A 66 -3.61 -11.44 -6.01
N PRO A 67 -4.35 -12.02 -7.00
CA PRO A 67 -4.39 -13.47 -7.17
C PRO A 67 -3.01 -14.09 -7.48
N VAL A 68 -2.20 -13.43 -8.32
CA VAL A 68 -0.85 -13.90 -8.68
C VAL A 68 0.07 -13.87 -7.46
N ILE A 69 0.03 -12.80 -6.67
CA ILE A 69 0.79 -12.68 -5.41
C ILE A 69 0.42 -13.82 -4.47
N GLY A 70 -0.87 -14.09 -4.30
CA GLY A 70 -1.35 -15.20 -3.48
C GLY A 70 -0.84 -16.56 -3.94
N ARG A 71 -0.88 -16.84 -5.25
CA ARG A 71 -0.31 -18.06 -5.81
C ARG A 71 1.17 -18.20 -5.45
N VAL A 72 1.96 -17.13 -5.59
CA VAL A 72 3.40 -17.15 -5.30
C VAL A 72 3.67 -17.41 -3.80
N ILE A 73 2.90 -16.79 -2.91
CA ILE A 73 3.03 -17.03 -1.46
C ILE A 73 2.60 -18.45 -1.09
N ILE A 74 1.48 -18.94 -1.64
CA ILE A 74 1.00 -20.30 -1.41
C ILE A 74 2.04 -21.33 -1.87
N SER A 75 2.63 -21.14 -3.05
CA SER A 75 3.70 -22.03 -3.53
C SER A 75 4.93 -21.97 -2.64
N ALA A 76 5.31 -20.79 -2.13
CA ALA A 76 6.42 -20.67 -1.19
C ALA A 76 6.25 -21.52 0.08
N LYS A 77 5.00 -21.74 0.52
CA LYS A 77 4.65 -22.60 1.67
C LYS A 77 4.99 -24.08 1.49
N GLN A 78 5.33 -24.50 0.27
CA GLN A 78 5.82 -25.85 0.00
C GLN A 78 7.31 -26.03 0.37
N SER A 79 8.04 -24.93 0.58
CA SER A 79 9.43 -24.97 1.05
C SER A 79 9.50 -24.93 2.57
N ARG A 80 10.44 -25.69 3.14
CA ARG A 80 10.79 -25.61 4.57
C ARG A 80 11.33 -24.23 4.98
N GLU A 81 11.74 -23.40 4.02
CA GLU A 81 12.24 -22.05 4.27
C GLU A 81 11.13 -21.04 4.62
N VAL A 82 9.89 -21.28 4.19
CA VAL A 82 8.72 -20.43 4.43
C VAL A 82 7.50 -21.31 4.72
N PRO A 83 7.47 -22.07 5.84
CA PRO A 83 6.41 -23.06 6.07
C PRO A 83 5.01 -22.44 6.20
N GLU A 84 4.95 -21.19 6.65
CA GLU A 84 3.73 -20.40 6.78
C GLU A 84 4.04 -18.91 6.73
N VAL A 85 2.99 -18.10 6.55
CA VAL A 85 3.07 -16.63 6.62
C VAL A 85 2.21 -16.17 7.77
N ASN A 86 2.85 -15.96 8.91
CA ASN A 86 2.20 -15.50 10.12
C ASN A 86 1.84 -14.00 10.03
N LEU A 87 2.74 -13.19 9.45
CA LEU A 87 2.53 -11.78 9.21
C LEU A 87 2.91 -11.39 7.78
N LEU A 88 1.96 -10.83 7.05
CA LEU A 88 2.20 -10.12 5.80
C LEU A 88 2.27 -8.61 6.09
N VAL A 89 3.38 -7.99 5.72
CA VAL A 89 3.62 -6.55 5.90
C VAL A 89 3.50 -5.84 4.55
N GLU A 90 2.60 -4.86 4.44
CA GLU A 90 2.43 -4.06 3.22
C GLU A 90 2.81 -2.59 3.51
N PRO A 91 4.10 -2.21 3.33
CA PRO A 91 4.60 -0.86 3.62
C PRO A 91 4.16 0.23 2.64
N PHE A 92 3.51 -0.17 1.55
CA PHE A 92 2.92 0.73 0.55
C PHE A 92 1.43 0.40 0.42
N ALA A 93 0.73 0.42 1.55
CA ALA A 93 -0.64 -0.11 1.63
C ALA A 93 -1.53 0.49 0.56
N GLY A 94 -1.61 1.80 0.41
CA GLY A 94 -2.49 2.45 -0.56
C GLY A 94 -3.92 1.93 -0.46
N GLY A 95 -4.33 1.08 -1.42
CA GLY A 95 -5.61 0.38 -1.41
C GLY A 95 -5.65 -0.97 -0.70
N ALA A 96 -4.53 -1.52 -0.23
CA ALA A 96 -4.37 -2.78 0.53
C ALA A 96 -5.06 -4.00 -0.10
N SER A 97 -5.26 -3.99 -1.43
CA SER A 97 -6.06 -5.01 -2.11
C SER A 97 -5.37 -6.37 -2.11
N ALA A 98 -4.04 -6.41 -2.07
CA ALA A 98 -3.30 -7.65 -1.90
C ALA A 98 -3.46 -8.20 -0.48
N SER A 99 -3.13 -7.41 0.56
CA SER A 99 -3.22 -7.87 1.94
C SER A 99 -4.63 -8.30 2.36
N LEU A 100 -5.66 -7.53 1.99
CA LEU A 100 -7.05 -7.86 2.30
C LEU A 100 -7.50 -9.19 1.66
N ARG A 101 -6.92 -9.53 0.50
CA ARG A 101 -7.16 -10.81 -0.14
C ARG A 101 -6.43 -11.93 0.57
N MET A 102 -5.14 -11.75 0.85
CA MET A 102 -4.30 -12.77 1.50
C MET A 102 -4.80 -13.13 2.90
N ILE A 103 -5.36 -12.17 3.63
CA ILE A 103 -5.95 -12.45 4.94
C ILE A 103 -7.32 -13.13 4.82
N GLY A 104 -8.10 -12.75 3.80
CA GLY A 104 -9.45 -13.30 3.58
C GLY A 104 -9.44 -14.74 3.09
N ASP A 105 -8.50 -15.11 2.22
CA ASP A 105 -8.34 -16.48 1.73
C ASP A 105 -7.45 -17.36 2.64
N GLY A 106 -6.90 -16.80 3.72
CA GLY A 106 -6.05 -17.51 4.68
C GLY A 106 -4.62 -17.77 4.20
N THR A 107 -4.20 -17.14 3.10
CA THR A 107 -2.80 -17.19 2.64
C THR A 107 -1.84 -16.65 3.69
N ALA A 108 -2.22 -15.56 4.37
CA ALA A 108 -1.52 -14.99 5.52
C ALA A 108 -2.42 -15.03 6.76
N GLU A 109 -1.85 -15.29 7.94
CA GLU A 109 -2.63 -15.31 9.19
C GLU A 109 -2.96 -13.93 9.73
N ARG A 110 -2.04 -12.97 9.54
CA ARG A 110 -2.14 -11.58 9.98
C ARG A 110 -1.60 -10.64 8.92
N ILE A 111 -2.09 -9.41 8.93
CA ILE A 111 -1.59 -8.32 8.08
C ILE A 111 -1.21 -7.11 8.93
N LEU A 112 -0.15 -6.43 8.53
CA LEU A 112 0.21 -5.08 8.97
C LEU A 112 0.21 -4.16 7.75
N LEU A 113 -0.56 -3.10 7.83
CA LEU A 113 -0.61 -2.09 6.79
C LEU A 113 0.23 -0.89 7.21
N ALA A 114 1.03 -0.34 6.31
CA ALA A 114 1.65 0.96 6.52
C ALA A 114 1.59 1.80 5.25
N ASP A 115 1.44 3.11 5.43
CA ASP A 115 1.57 4.06 4.33
C ASP A 115 2.25 5.34 4.84
N ALA A 116 3.09 5.90 3.99
CA ALA A 116 3.72 7.18 4.23
C ALA A 116 2.71 8.34 4.13
N ASP A 117 1.61 8.15 3.39
CA ASP A 117 0.56 9.15 3.26
C ASP A 117 -0.33 9.18 4.52
N PRO A 118 -0.32 10.28 5.30
CA PRO A 118 -1.13 10.38 6.51
C PRO A 118 -2.63 10.41 6.24
N LEU A 119 -3.08 10.82 5.04
CA LEU A 119 -4.50 10.79 4.67
C LEU A 119 -4.98 9.34 4.48
N VAL A 120 -4.16 8.51 3.84
CA VAL A 120 -4.42 7.07 3.64
C VAL A 120 -4.33 6.32 4.97
N THR A 121 -3.32 6.64 5.77
CA THR A 121 -3.18 6.04 7.09
C THR A 121 -4.35 6.39 8.00
N ALA A 122 -4.76 7.66 8.06
CA ALA A 122 -5.91 8.06 8.86
C ALA A 122 -7.20 7.33 8.43
N PHE A 123 -7.35 7.08 7.11
CA PHE A 123 -8.43 6.25 6.60
C PHE A 123 -8.39 4.82 7.14
N TRP A 124 -7.27 4.11 6.98
CA TRP A 124 -7.16 2.71 7.42
C TRP A 124 -7.27 2.59 8.94
N GLN A 125 -6.69 3.52 9.70
CA GLN A 125 -6.82 3.56 11.15
C GLN A 125 -8.29 3.75 11.58
N ALA A 126 -9.03 4.67 10.95
CA ALA A 126 -10.46 4.85 11.26
C ALA A 126 -11.32 3.68 10.79
N ALA A 127 -11.03 3.08 9.63
CA ALA A 127 -11.75 1.91 9.12
C ALA A 127 -11.57 0.68 10.03
N ALA A 128 -10.41 0.57 10.69
CA ALA A 128 -10.10 -0.50 11.64
C ALA A 128 -10.67 -0.27 13.04
N ASP A 129 -10.53 0.95 13.60
CA ASP A 129 -10.75 1.25 15.03
C ASP A 129 -11.97 2.14 15.32
N ASP A 130 -12.46 2.88 14.32
CA ASP A 130 -13.65 3.75 14.44
C ASP A 130 -14.68 3.46 13.34
N THR A 131 -14.80 2.17 13.00
CA THR A 131 -15.50 1.66 11.80
C THR A 131 -16.92 2.18 11.67
N GLU A 132 -17.75 2.02 12.70
CA GLU A 132 -19.16 2.43 12.63
C GLU A 132 -19.31 3.95 12.52
N ARG A 133 -18.47 4.75 13.21
CA ARG A 133 -18.49 6.22 13.07
C ARG A 133 -18.09 6.66 11.66
N LEU A 134 -17.15 5.95 11.03
CA LEU A 134 -16.77 6.20 9.64
C LEU A 134 -17.90 5.81 8.67
N ILE A 135 -18.59 4.69 8.91
CA ILE A 135 -19.76 4.26 8.12
C ILE A 135 -20.89 5.30 8.22
N ASP A 136 -21.23 5.73 9.43
CA ASP A 136 -22.26 6.76 9.66
C ASP A 136 -21.92 8.05 8.90
N ARG A 137 -20.66 8.48 9.01
CA ARG A 137 -20.19 9.69 8.32
C ARG A 137 -20.17 9.53 6.81
N MET A 138 -19.78 8.37 6.29
CA MET A 138 -19.82 8.06 4.86
C MET A 138 -21.25 8.13 4.32
N HIS A 139 -22.22 7.55 5.02
CA HIS A 139 -23.64 7.61 4.66
C HIS A 139 -24.18 9.05 4.69
N ASP A 140 -23.80 9.85 5.69
CA ASP A 140 -24.17 11.26 5.78
C ASP A 140 -23.68 12.06 4.57
N GLU A 141 -22.39 11.91 4.23
CA GLU A 141 -21.81 12.58 3.06
C GLU A 141 -22.52 12.17 1.75
N TRP A 142 -22.83 10.88 1.61
CA TRP A 142 -23.54 10.38 0.44
C TRP A 142 -24.96 10.94 0.33
N LYS A 143 -25.77 10.80 1.39
CA LYS A 143 -27.17 11.23 1.40
C LYS A 143 -27.30 12.73 1.16
N ARG A 144 -26.42 13.53 1.79
CA ARG A 144 -26.51 14.99 1.74
C ARG A 144 -25.93 15.58 0.46
N TYR A 145 -24.81 15.05 -0.05
CA TYR A 145 -24.03 15.73 -1.09
C TYR A 145 -23.85 14.92 -2.37
N VAL A 146 -23.73 13.58 -2.32
CA VAL A 146 -23.30 12.79 -3.48
C VAL A 146 -24.45 12.12 -4.23
N ARG A 147 -25.51 11.67 -3.53
CA ARG A 147 -26.59 10.82 -4.10
C ARG A 147 -27.19 11.37 -5.39
N HIS A 148 -27.41 12.68 -5.46
CA HIS A 148 -28.03 13.35 -6.62
C HIS A 148 -27.01 13.85 -7.66
N GLY A 149 -25.70 13.74 -7.36
CA GLY A 149 -24.63 14.24 -8.23
C GLY A 149 -24.67 15.76 -8.43
N GLY A 150 -24.17 16.20 -9.59
CA GLY A 150 -24.24 17.61 -10.01
C GLY A 150 -23.39 18.57 -9.20
N GLN A 151 -23.75 19.86 -9.24
CA GLN A 151 -22.96 20.95 -8.66
C GLN A 151 -22.77 20.80 -7.15
N LYS A 152 -23.79 20.36 -6.41
CA LYS A 152 -23.71 20.17 -4.95
C LYS A 152 -22.60 19.18 -4.54
N ALA A 153 -22.44 18.11 -5.31
CA ALA A 153 -21.40 17.12 -5.08
C ALA A 153 -20.01 17.69 -5.42
N VAL A 154 -19.91 18.52 -6.47
CA VAL A 154 -18.67 19.23 -6.85
C VAL A 154 -18.27 20.26 -5.80
N ASP A 155 -19.22 21.03 -5.26
CA ASP A 155 -18.94 22.00 -4.19
C ASP A 155 -18.45 21.29 -2.93
N ARG A 156 -19.03 20.11 -2.62
CA ARG A 156 -18.56 19.29 -1.51
C ARG A 156 -17.17 18.70 -1.76
N TRP A 157 -16.86 18.37 -3.00
CA TRP A 157 -15.51 17.97 -3.41
C TRP A 157 -14.51 19.12 -3.20
N ASP A 158 -14.84 20.35 -3.61
CA ASP A 158 -13.99 21.53 -3.40
C ASP A 158 -13.78 21.81 -1.89
N TYR A 159 -14.83 21.63 -1.08
CA TYR A 159 -14.72 21.67 0.38
C TYR A 159 -13.70 20.66 0.89
N TRP A 160 -13.81 19.37 0.54
CA TRP A 160 -12.88 18.36 1.02
C TRP A 160 -11.46 18.52 0.46
N ARG A 161 -11.29 19.10 -0.73
CA ARG A 161 -9.97 19.43 -1.28
C ARG A 161 -9.26 20.50 -0.45
N SER A 162 -9.97 21.55 -0.07
CA SER A 162 -9.45 22.69 0.70
C SER A 162 -9.51 22.51 2.22
N TRP A 163 -10.21 21.49 2.70
CA TRP A 163 -10.43 21.26 4.12
C TRP A 163 -9.12 21.13 4.91
N ALA A 164 -9.08 21.81 6.05
CA ALA A 164 -8.03 21.72 7.05
C ALA A 164 -8.65 21.54 8.45
N PRO A 165 -7.99 20.81 9.36
CA PRO A 165 -8.49 20.63 10.71
C PRO A 165 -8.44 21.93 11.51
N GLY A 166 -9.48 22.19 12.31
CA GLY A 166 -9.48 23.30 13.27
C GLY A 166 -8.56 23.03 14.46
N ALA A 167 -8.02 24.10 15.07
CA ALA A 167 -7.04 24.02 16.16
C ALA A 167 -7.55 23.27 17.42
N ARG A 168 -8.86 23.26 17.68
CA ARG A 168 -9.47 22.68 18.90
C ARG A 168 -10.07 21.28 18.69
N VAL A 169 -9.83 20.63 17.56
CA VAL A 169 -10.39 19.30 17.26
C VAL A 169 -9.56 18.21 17.95
N THR A 170 -10.22 17.30 18.69
CA THR A 170 -9.60 16.13 19.32
C THR A 170 -8.94 15.22 18.27
N ALA A 171 -7.90 14.47 18.66
CA ALA A 171 -7.20 13.57 17.74
C ALA A 171 -8.16 12.56 17.05
N ARG A 172 -9.07 11.95 17.83
CA ARG A 172 -10.07 11.02 17.30
C ARG A 172 -11.01 11.66 16.26
N ASN A 173 -11.54 12.86 16.54
CA ASN A 173 -12.41 13.55 15.57
C ASN A 173 -11.65 14.03 14.34
N ARG A 174 -10.38 14.40 14.51
CA ARG A 174 -9.48 14.76 13.41
C ARG A 174 -9.23 13.57 12.50
N ARG A 175 -8.90 12.40 13.05
CA ARG A 175 -8.75 11.13 12.33
C ARG A 175 -10.00 10.76 11.55
N LEU A 176 -11.19 10.84 12.17
CA LEU A 176 -12.46 10.59 11.49
C LEU A 176 -12.70 11.55 10.31
N ALA A 177 -12.44 12.85 10.48
CA ALA A 177 -12.59 13.83 9.41
C ALA A 177 -11.60 13.59 8.26
N MET A 178 -10.36 13.22 8.58
CA MET A 178 -9.33 12.84 7.61
C MET A 178 -9.69 11.56 6.85
N ALA A 179 -10.16 10.53 7.54
CA ALA A 179 -10.65 9.30 6.92
C ALA A 179 -11.83 9.58 5.98
N THR A 180 -12.77 10.44 6.42
CA THR A 180 -13.90 10.88 5.59
C THR A 180 -13.41 11.61 4.35
N ARG A 181 -12.46 12.54 4.48
CA ARG A 181 -11.84 13.25 3.37
C ARG A 181 -11.19 12.28 2.38
N CYS A 182 -10.41 11.32 2.88
CA CYS A 182 -9.74 10.31 2.08
C CYS A 182 -10.76 9.51 1.26
N LEU A 183 -11.74 8.91 1.93
CA LEU A 183 -12.77 8.12 1.28
C LEU A 183 -13.55 8.98 0.27
N PHE A 184 -13.96 10.18 0.66
CA PHE A 184 -14.74 11.06 -0.19
C PHE A 184 -13.99 11.37 -1.49
N LEU A 185 -12.78 11.91 -1.39
CA LEU A 185 -11.95 12.25 -2.55
C LEU A 185 -11.60 11.00 -3.37
N ASN A 186 -11.33 9.87 -2.73
CA ASN A 186 -11.05 8.62 -3.45
C ASN A 186 -12.24 8.14 -4.29
N ARG A 187 -13.46 8.28 -3.78
CA ARG A 187 -14.67 7.87 -4.53
C ARG A 187 -15.12 8.89 -5.57
N THR A 188 -14.71 10.14 -5.45
CA THR A 188 -15.25 11.25 -6.26
C THR A 188 -14.22 11.95 -7.15
N THR A 189 -12.93 11.63 -7.05
CA THR A 189 -11.87 12.15 -7.95
C THR A 189 -11.58 11.17 -9.08
N PHE A 190 -11.24 11.68 -10.27
CA PHE A 190 -10.85 10.85 -11.41
C PHE A 190 -9.80 9.80 -11.02
N SER A 191 -10.08 8.54 -11.34
CA SER A 191 -9.26 7.37 -10.97
C SER A 191 -8.99 7.15 -9.47
N GLY A 192 -9.68 7.87 -8.58
CA GLY A 192 -9.46 7.81 -7.14
C GLY A 192 -8.17 8.46 -6.65
N ILE A 193 -7.59 9.33 -7.48
CA ILE A 193 -6.35 10.04 -7.16
C ILE A 193 -6.61 11.02 -6.00
N LEU A 194 -5.81 10.93 -4.93
CA LEU A 194 -5.95 11.79 -3.75
C LEU A 194 -5.18 13.12 -3.88
N HIS A 195 -4.07 13.10 -4.61
CA HIS A 195 -3.12 14.22 -4.69
C HIS A 195 -2.98 14.81 -6.09
N GLY A 196 -2.35 15.97 -6.20
CA GLY A 196 -2.08 16.60 -7.49
C GLY A 196 -3.31 17.28 -8.10
N LYS A 197 -3.35 17.33 -9.45
CA LYS A 197 -4.28 18.14 -10.24
C LYS A 197 -5.54 17.40 -10.71
N ALA A 198 -5.73 16.15 -10.31
CA ALA A 198 -6.91 15.39 -10.70
C ALA A 198 -8.20 16.08 -10.20
N GLY A 199 -9.16 16.25 -11.11
CA GLY A 199 -10.46 16.85 -10.81
C GLY A 199 -11.54 15.82 -10.45
N PRO A 200 -12.75 16.29 -10.10
CA PRO A 200 -13.86 15.41 -9.79
C PRO A 200 -14.22 14.51 -11.00
N ILE A 201 -14.62 13.27 -10.72
CA ILE A 201 -15.18 12.36 -11.73
C ILE A 201 -16.35 13.06 -12.41
N GLY A 202 -16.42 12.96 -13.73
CA GLY A 202 -17.44 13.62 -14.53
C GLY A 202 -17.12 15.06 -14.93
N GLY A 203 -16.00 15.60 -14.47
CA GLY A 203 -15.58 16.98 -14.74
C GLY A 203 -16.36 18.00 -13.90
N ARG A 204 -15.88 19.23 -13.81
CA ARG A 204 -16.53 20.27 -12.99
C ARG A 204 -17.95 20.58 -13.46
N ALA A 205 -18.20 20.54 -14.77
CA ALA A 205 -19.53 20.73 -15.36
C ALA A 205 -20.46 19.50 -15.23
N GLN A 206 -19.95 18.35 -14.77
CA GLN A 206 -20.72 17.10 -14.60
C GLN A 206 -21.46 16.63 -15.86
N THR A 207 -20.85 16.83 -17.03
CA THR A 207 -21.43 16.48 -18.35
C THR A 207 -20.99 15.11 -18.89
N SER A 208 -20.07 14.43 -18.20
CA SER A 208 -19.64 13.09 -18.60
C SER A 208 -20.71 12.03 -18.33
N ALA A 209 -20.70 10.95 -19.11
CA ALA A 209 -21.47 9.73 -18.83
C ALA A 209 -21.11 9.07 -17.48
N TYR A 210 -19.97 9.41 -16.89
CA TYR A 210 -19.57 8.98 -15.55
C TYR A 210 -19.74 10.14 -14.56
N PRO A 211 -20.91 10.31 -13.92
CA PRO A 211 -21.12 11.36 -12.93
C PRO A 211 -20.27 11.14 -11.68
N ILE A 212 -20.07 12.17 -10.86
CA ILE A 212 -19.28 12.11 -9.63
C ILE A 212 -19.75 11.04 -8.64
N SER A 213 -21.04 10.69 -8.67
CA SER A 213 -21.64 9.66 -7.82
C SER A 213 -21.46 8.23 -8.33
N CYS A 214 -21.01 8.01 -9.58
CA CYS A 214 -21.03 6.68 -10.21
C CYS A 214 -20.13 5.64 -9.53
N ARG A 215 -19.24 6.07 -8.65
CA ARG A 215 -18.37 5.20 -7.84
C ARG A 215 -18.77 5.20 -6.38
N TRP A 216 -19.90 5.77 -5.96
CA TRP A 216 -20.32 5.72 -4.56
C TRP A 216 -21.49 4.75 -4.38
N ASN A 217 -21.15 3.48 -4.13
CA ASN A 217 -22.12 2.47 -3.70
C ASN A 217 -22.02 2.35 -2.17
N PRO A 218 -22.95 2.96 -1.40
CA PRO A 218 -22.82 3.04 0.05
C PRO A 218 -22.93 1.67 0.72
N GLU A 219 -23.78 0.76 0.24
CA GLU A 219 -23.95 -0.58 0.81
C GLU A 219 -22.67 -1.41 0.65
N ALA A 220 -22.08 -1.40 -0.54
CA ALA A 220 -20.82 -2.11 -0.80
C ALA A 220 -19.62 -1.47 -0.09
N LEU A 221 -19.65 -0.17 0.19
CA LEU A 221 -18.60 0.49 0.97
C LEU A 221 -18.73 0.18 2.45
N GLU A 222 -19.95 0.18 2.99
CA GLU A 222 -20.25 -0.23 4.37
C GLU A 222 -19.74 -1.64 4.64
N ASP A 223 -20.07 -2.60 3.78
CA ASP A 223 -19.65 -3.99 3.91
C ASP A 223 -18.11 -4.13 3.94
N ARG A 224 -17.40 -3.39 3.08
CA ARG A 224 -15.92 -3.37 3.06
C ARG A 224 -15.30 -2.70 4.28
N LEU A 225 -15.94 -1.67 4.83
CA LEU A 225 -15.51 -1.03 6.07
C LEU A 225 -15.70 -2.00 7.25
N ARG A 226 -16.86 -2.66 7.34
CA ARG A 226 -17.10 -3.70 8.36
C ARG A 226 -16.15 -4.87 8.26
N TYR A 227 -15.79 -5.28 7.04
CA TYR A 227 -14.74 -6.29 6.85
C TYR A 227 -13.41 -5.85 7.47
N THR A 228 -12.99 -4.61 7.24
CA THR A 228 -11.76 -4.06 7.83
C THR A 228 -11.83 -4.01 9.36
N GLY A 229 -12.96 -3.54 9.91
CA GLY A 229 -13.21 -3.52 11.34
C GLY A 229 -13.21 -4.92 11.96
N HIS A 230 -13.82 -5.91 11.28
CA HIS A 230 -13.82 -7.31 11.69
C HIS A 230 -12.41 -7.90 11.76
N LEU A 231 -11.59 -7.65 10.72
CA LEU A 231 -10.19 -8.07 10.70
C LEU A 231 -9.40 -7.46 11.86
N TYR A 232 -9.61 -6.18 12.16
CA TYR A 232 -8.97 -5.55 13.32
C TYR A 232 -9.50 -6.16 14.63
N HIS A 233 -10.80 -6.28 14.82
CA HIS A 233 -11.40 -6.82 16.03
C HIS A 233 -10.88 -8.23 16.37
N THR A 234 -10.79 -9.10 15.36
CA THR A 234 -10.30 -10.49 15.48
C THR A 234 -8.77 -10.64 15.55
N GLY A 235 -8.01 -9.54 15.50
CA GLY A 235 -6.55 -9.56 15.54
C GLY A 235 -5.87 -10.02 14.24
N ARG A 236 -6.63 -10.13 13.15
CA ARG A 236 -6.15 -10.46 11.80
C ARG A 236 -5.46 -9.25 11.13
N LEU A 237 -5.97 -8.04 11.34
CA LEU A 237 -5.23 -6.80 11.10
C LEU A 237 -4.59 -6.37 12.42
N VAL A 238 -3.26 -6.45 12.50
CA VAL A 238 -2.55 -6.21 13.78
C VAL A 238 -2.45 -4.73 14.09
N ASP A 239 -2.15 -3.92 13.08
CA ASP A 239 -1.99 -2.48 13.20
C ASP A 239 -1.99 -1.79 11.82
N VAL A 240 -2.09 -0.45 11.86
CA VAL A 240 -1.96 0.43 10.70
C VAL A 240 -0.98 1.55 11.04
N TRP A 241 0.16 1.60 10.33
CA TRP A 241 1.25 2.53 10.63
C TRP A 241 1.37 3.71 9.68
N CYS A 242 1.61 4.90 10.24
CA CYS A 242 1.92 6.11 9.48
C CYS A 242 3.43 6.22 9.30
N LYS A 243 4.03 5.30 8.55
CA LYS A 243 5.49 5.16 8.41
C LYS A 243 5.88 4.97 6.95
N ASP A 244 7.07 5.44 6.59
CA ASP A 244 7.68 5.08 5.32
C ASP A 244 8.07 3.59 5.30
N TRP A 245 8.35 3.08 4.11
CA TRP A 245 8.64 1.66 3.92
C TRP A 245 9.85 1.20 4.72
N ARG A 246 10.87 2.04 4.90
CA ARG A 246 12.11 1.63 5.56
C ARG A 246 11.86 1.46 7.04
N ARG A 247 11.26 2.46 7.69
CA ARG A 247 10.90 2.35 9.11
C ARG A 247 9.94 1.22 9.37
N THR A 248 8.97 1.01 8.48
CA THR A 248 8.04 -0.12 8.60
C THR A 248 8.81 -1.44 8.65
N LEU A 249 9.79 -1.64 7.78
CA LEU A 249 10.55 -2.90 7.74
C LEU A 249 11.58 -3.01 8.89
N ASP A 250 12.19 -1.90 9.30
CA ASP A 250 13.15 -1.85 10.41
C ASP A 250 12.47 -2.07 11.77
N ASP A 251 11.24 -1.57 11.96
CA ASP A 251 10.54 -1.60 13.25
C ASP A 251 9.78 -2.91 13.49
N VAL A 252 9.37 -3.66 12.44
CA VAL A 252 8.63 -4.92 12.60
C VAL A 252 9.33 -5.93 13.52
N PRO A 253 10.65 -6.20 13.37
CA PRO A 253 11.37 -7.09 14.29
C PRO A 253 11.41 -6.60 15.74
N GLU A 254 11.42 -5.28 15.97
CA GLU A 254 11.42 -4.69 17.31
C GLU A 254 10.03 -4.73 17.96
N TYR A 255 8.98 -4.48 17.17
CA TYR A 255 7.59 -4.42 17.65
C TYR A 255 6.99 -5.82 17.83
N TYR A 256 7.45 -6.80 17.04
CA TYR A 256 6.98 -8.18 17.07
C TYR A 256 8.13 -9.20 17.16
N PRO A 257 8.98 -9.12 18.21
CA PRO A 257 10.19 -9.96 18.34
C PRO A 257 9.88 -11.46 18.50
N GLN A 258 8.64 -11.80 18.86
CA GLN A 258 8.14 -13.18 18.92
C GLN A 258 7.96 -13.81 17.53
N LEU A 259 7.90 -13.01 16.46
CA LEU A 259 7.73 -13.53 15.11
C LEU A 259 9.06 -14.01 14.55
N LEU A 260 9.08 -15.26 14.09
CA LEU A 260 10.23 -15.78 13.36
C LEU A 260 10.35 -15.06 12.00
N PRO A 261 11.54 -14.55 11.62
CA PRO A 261 11.72 -13.87 10.33
C PRO A 261 11.36 -14.72 9.10
N SER A 262 11.39 -16.05 9.22
CA SER A 262 10.94 -16.99 8.18
C SER A 262 9.43 -17.09 8.01
N ARG A 263 8.65 -16.51 8.93
CA ARG A 263 7.18 -16.47 8.91
C ARG A 263 6.64 -15.06 8.66
N VAL A 264 7.52 -14.10 8.37
CA VAL A 264 7.16 -12.75 7.97
C VAL A 264 7.48 -12.58 6.50
N VAL A 265 6.54 -12.00 5.74
CA VAL A 265 6.74 -11.65 4.34
C VAL A 265 6.35 -10.20 4.14
N ALA A 266 7.19 -9.39 3.49
CA ALA A 266 6.77 -8.08 3.00
C ALA A 266 6.26 -8.18 1.56
N TYR A 267 5.10 -7.58 1.29
CA TYR A 267 4.66 -7.28 -0.05
C TYR A 267 4.86 -5.79 -0.32
N LEU A 268 5.76 -5.46 -1.23
CA LEU A 268 6.11 -4.09 -1.58
C LEU A 268 5.57 -3.73 -2.95
N ASP A 269 4.97 -2.56 -3.00
CA ASP A 269 4.29 -2.09 -4.18
C ASP A 269 4.48 -0.59 -4.42
N PRO A 270 5.74 -0.17 -4.61
CA PRO A 270 6.08 1.24 -4.71
C PRO A 270 5.46 1.91 -5.96
N PRO A 271 5.41 3.26 -5.99
CA PRO A 271 5.14 4.03 -7.20
C PRO A 271 6.00 3.56 -8.38
N TYR A 272 5.45 3.54 -9.59
CA TYR A 272 6.19 3.12 -10.79
C TYR A 272 7.25 4.14 -11.21
N VAL A 273 8.37 3.66 -11.77
CA VAL A 273 9.53 4.48 -12.16
C VAL A 273 9.13 5.60 -13.13
N GLU A 274 8.30 5.31 -14.14
CA GLU A 274 7.90 6.30 -15.15
C GLU A 274 6.73 7.20 -14.71
N LYS A 275 5.92 6.77 -13.72
CA LYS A 275 4.65 7.44 -13.35
C LYS A 275 4.68 8.08 -11.95
N ALA A 276 5.81 8.00 -11.26
CA ALA A 276 6.04 8.49 -9.91
C ALA A 276 5.68 9.98 -9.75
N SER A 277 6.09 10.81 -10.70
CA SER A 277 5.98 12.29 -10.64
C SER A 277 4.56 12.86 -10.61
N HIS A 278 3.53 12.09 -10.97
CA HIS A 278 2.16 12.61 -11.12
C HIS A 278 1.10 12.01 -10.19
N LEU A 279 1.31 10.82 -9.62
CA LEU A 279 0.25 10.06 -8.93
C LEU A 279 0.46 9.87 -7.42
N TYR A 280 1.70 9.86 -6.94
CA TYR A 280 2.04 9.29 -5.64
C TYR A 280 2.89 10.22 -4.77
N ARG A 281 2.43 11.47 -4.62
CA ARG A 281 3.23 12.54 -4.03
C ARG A 281 3.80 12.20 -2.64
N ALA A 282 3.11 11.39 -1.85
CA ALA A 282 3.50 11.04 -0.49
C ALA A 282 4.05 9.61 -0.31
N SER A 283 4.02 8.74 -1.33
CA SER A 283 4.21 7.29 -1.14
C SER A 283 5.63 6.86 -0.75
N PHE A 284 6.63 7.71 -0.98
CA PHE A 284 8.00 7.52 -0.47
C PHE A 284 8.38 8.53 0.63
N ASP A 285 7.77 9.72 0.59
CA ASP A 285 8.07 10.82 1.49
C ASP A 285 6.76 11.53 1.90
N PRO A 286 6.34 11.40 3.17
CA PRO A 286 5.17 12.04 3.77
C PRO A 286 5.12 13.56 3.64
N LEU A 287 6.27 14.21 3.42
CA LEU A 287 6.38 15.65 3.18
C LEU A 287 6.08 16.04 1.74
N GLY A 288 5.65 15.07 0.93
CA GLY A 288 5.36 15.28 -0.47
C GLY A 288 6.63 15.43 -1.27
N GLY A 289 7.57 14.47 -1.17
CA GLY A 289 8.93 14.48 -1.73
C GLY A 289 9.08 14.80 -3.23
N TYR A 290 7.96 15.01 -3.92
CA TYR A 290 7.87 15.76 -5.17
C TYR A 290 7.69 17.24 -4.81
N GLY A 291 8.81 17.92 -4.63
CA GLY A 291 8.84 19.37 -4.48
C GLY A 291 8.07 20.02 -5.62
N SER A 292 7.27 21.04 -5.30
CA SER A 292 6.65 21.90 -6.31
C SER A 292 7.72 22.63 -7.15
N GLU A 293 8.96 22.66 -6.68
CA GLU A 293 10.18 23.03 -7.39
C GLU A 293 11.31 22.13 -6.84
N GLY A 294 11.98 21.36 -7.69
CA GLY A 294 13.18 20.60 -7.30
C GLY A 294 13.05 19.08 -7.43
N GLN A 295 13.68 18.56 -8.48
CA GLN A 295 13.97 17.15 -8.74
C GLN A 295 14.77 16.51 -7.57
N ARG A 296 14.11 16.07 -6.49
CA ARG A 296 14.61 14.86 -5.81
C ARG A 296 14.32 13.72 -6.77
N ASN A 297 15.37 13.20 -7.38
CA ASN A 297 15.26 12.23 -8.46
C ASN A 297 14.52 10.99 -7.94
N ASP A 298 13.31 10.72 -8.44
CA ASP A 298 12.51 9.52 -8.13
C ASP A 298 13.37 8.25 -8.15
N TYR A 299 14.32 8.24 -9.09
CA TYR A 299 15.33 7.21 -9.23
C TYR A 299 16.12 6.93 -7.96
N THR A 300 16.52 7.95 -7.18
CA THR A 300 17.23 7.78 -5.91
C THR A 300 16.39 7.05 -4.86
N LEU A 301 15.07 7.25 -4.85
CA LEU A 301 14.16 6.54 -3.94
C LEU A 301 14.09 5.05 -4.30
N HIS A 302 14.03 4.74 -5.60
CA HIS A 302 14.12 3.37 -6.12
C HIS A 302 15.44 2.69 -5.79
N LEU A 303 16.57 3.41 -5.94
CA LEU A 303 17.89 2.92 -5.57
C LEU A 303 18.00 2.62 -4.07
N ASN A 304 17.46 3.50 -3.22
CA ASN A 304 17.46 3.29 -1.77
C ASN A 304 16.66 2.04 -1.39
N LEU A 305 15.47 1.86 -1.97
CA LEU A 305 14.65 0.67 -1.76
C LEU A 305 15.38 -0.59 -2.22
N ALA A 306 15.92 -0.60 -3.44
CA ALA A 306 16.64 -1.75 -3.98
C ALA A 306 17.88 -2.10 -3.15
N ASN A 307 18.66 -1.10 -2.74
CA ASN A 307 19.80 -1.29 -1.86
C ASN A 307 19.39 -1.94 -0.54
N TYR A 308 18.33 -1.44 0.10
CA TYR A 308 17.83 -2.03 1.34
C TYR A 308 17.35 -3.48 1.14
N LEU A 309 16.51 -3.73 0.13
CA LEU A 309 15.98 -5.07 -0.14
C LEU A 309 17.08 -6.09 -0.50
N ARG A 310 18.16 -5.64 -1.12
CA ARG A 310 19.31 -6.49 -1.48
C ARG A 310 20.31 -6.71 -0.35
N THR A 311 20.39 -5.82 0.65
CA THR A 311 21.50 -5.85 1.62
C THR A 311 21.08 -5.84 3.08
N LYS A 312 19.85 -5.43 3.41
CA LYS A 312 19.40 -5.20 4.80
C LYS A 312 18.12 -5.93 5.19
N ALA A 313 17.28 -6.33 4.24
CA ALA A 313 15.98 -6.93 4.55
C ALA A 313 16.10 -8.19 5.44
N GLN A 314 15.46 -8.16 6.61
CA GLN A 314 15.56 -9.21 7.64
C GLN A 314 14.59 -10.38 7.44
N PHE A 315 13.55 -10.20 6.62
CA PHE A 315 12.54 -11.21 6.29
C PHE A 315 12.26 -11.23 4.79
N ARG A 316 11.61 -12.30 4.31
CA ARG A 316 11.36 -12.52 2.88
C ARG A 316 10.49 -11.40 2.32
N TRP A 317 10.66 -11.12 1.03
CA TRP A 317 9.91 -10.06 0.38
C TRP A 317 9.50 -10.42 -1.04
N LEU A 318 8.42 -9.78 -1.48
CA LEU A 318 7.88 -9.85 -2.81
C LEU A 318 7.55 -8.42 -3.24
N LEU A 319 7.97 -8.06 -4.45
CA LEU A 319 7.99 -6.71 -4.96
C LEU A 319 7.34 -6.70 -6.35
N SER A 320 6.38 -5.81 -6.55
CA SER A 320 5.79 -5.56 -7.86
C SER A 320 6.22 -4.22 -8.44
N TYR A 321 6.55 -4.24 -9.74
CA TYR A 321 6.93 -3.08 -10.54
C TYR A 321 6.31 -3.14 -11.93
N ASP A 322 6.32 -2.01 -12.64
CA ASP A 322 6.19 -1.98 -14.09
C ASP A 322 7.38 -2.71 -14.74
N ASN A 323 7.13 -3.46 -15.82
CA ASN A 323 8.22 -4.08 -16.56
C ASN A 323 9.07 -3.01 -17.26
N HIS A 324 10.22 -2.70 -16.68
CA HIS A 324 11.17 -1.74 -17.23
C HIS A 324 12.60 -2.31 -17.20
N PRO A 325 13.34 -2.34 -18.34
CA PRO A 325 14.66 -2.99 -18.44
C PRO A 325 15.67 -2.53 -17.37
N MET A 326 15.66 -1.25 -17.02
CA MET A 326 16.49 -0.68 -15.95
C MET A 326 16.42 -1.45 -14.62
N LEU A 327 15.26 -2.02 -14.26
CA LEU A 327 15.12 -2.80 -13.02
C LEU A 327 15.96 -4.09 -13.05
N THR A 328 16.09 -4.71 -14.23
CA THR A 328 16.73 -6.02 -14.42
C THR A 328 18.14 -5.93 -15.03
N GLU A 329 18.54 -4.77 -15.55
CA GLU A 329 19.85 -4.55 -16.18
C GLU A 329 20.80 -3.71 -15.31
N ASN A 330 20.27 -2.96 -14.33
CA ASN A 330 21.10 -2.11 -13.48
C ASN A 330 21.57 -2.84 -12.20
N ALA A 331 22.88 -2.93 -12.01
CA ALA A 331 23.53 -3.54 -10.84
C ALA A 331 23.21 -2.85 -9.50
N TRP A 332 22.74 -1.59 -9.52
CA TRP A 332 22.29 -0.88 -8.33
C TRP A 332 20.82 -1.15 -7.99
N LEU A 333 20.06 -1.72 -8.94
CA LEU A 333 18.68 -2.16 -8.75
C LEU A 333 18.65 -3.67 -8.57
N TYR A 334 17.99 -4.42 -9.46
CA TYR A 334 17.78 -5.84 -9.27
C TYR A 334 18.45 -6.67 -10.35
N ALA A 335 19.50 -6.20 -11.05
CA ALA A 335 20.18 -7.07 -12.03
C ALA A 335 20.70 -8.37 -11.39
N ASP A 336 21.33 -8.25 -10.23
CA ASP A 336 21.82 -9.39 -9.46
C ASP A 336 20.68 -10.33 -9.04
N ASP A 337 20.99 -11.62 -8.98
CA ASP A 337 20.05 -12.66 -8.55
C ASP A 337 20.25 -13.08 -7.09
N ARG A 338 21.01 -12.30 -6.30
CA ARG A 338 21.28 -12.60 -4.89
C ARG A 338 21.38 -11.33 -4.06
N MET A 339 20.97 -11.46 -2.79
CA MET A 339 21.24 -10.48 -1.76
C MET A 339 22.71 -10.50 -1.34
N THR A 340 23.26 -9.33 -1.00
CA THR A 340 24.67 -9.12 -0.60
C THR A 340 24.77 -8.35 0.72
N PRO A 341 24.23 -8.88 1.83
CA PRO A 341 24.34 -8.21 3.12
C PRO A 341 25.79 -8.09 3.58
N SER A 342 26.10 -6.99 4.29
CA SER A 342 27.44 -6.81 4.86
C SER A 342 27.71 -7.86 5.95
N ARG A 343 28.97 -8.05 6.31
CA ARG A 343 29.34 -8.94 7.42
C ARG A 343 28.60 -8.53 8.71
N SER A 344 28.58 -7.24 9.02
CA SER A 344 27.90 -6.71 10.21
C SER A 344 26.40 -6.96 10.18
N ASP A 345 25.72 -6.82 9.03
CA ASP A 345 24.27 -7.10 8.96
C ASP A 345 23.95 -8.59 9.17
N ARG A 346 24.82 -9.48 8.67
CA ARG A 346 24.66 -10.92 8.90
C ARG A 346 24.88 -11.29 10.37
N GLU A 347 25.91 -10.73 10.99
CA GLU A 347 26.32 -11.08 12.35
C GLU A 347 25.44 -10.41 13.42
N LEU A 348 25.02 -9.15 13.23
CA LEU A 348 24.28 -8.37 14.22
C LEU A 348 22.77 -8.46 14.05
N LEU A 349 22.28 -8.50 12.81
CA LEU A 349 20.84 -8.44 12.50
C LEU A 349 20.32 -9.77 11.91
N GLY A 350 21.18 -10.78 11.76
CA GLY A 350 20.78 -12.08 11.21
C GLY A 350 20.32 -12.03 9.74
N VAL A 351 20.68 -10.97 9.00
CA VAL A 351 20.26 -10.81 7.60
C VAL A 351 20.82 -11.95 6.76
N ARG A 352 19.97 -12.61 5.97
CA ARG A 352 20.35 -13.77 5.16
C ARG A 352 20.68 -13.39 3.71
N CYS A 353 21.52 -14.19 3.08
CA CYS A 353 21.77 -14.12 1.64
C CYS A 353 20.74 -14.98 0.90
N TRP A 354 19.63 -14.37 0.49
CA TRP A 354 18.63 -15.05 -0.33
C TRP A 354 18.87 -14.83 -1.82
N ARG A 355 18.45 -15.81 -2.62
CA ARG A 355 18.37 -15.67 -4.07
C ARG A 355 17.15 -14.83 -4.43
N ILE A 356 17.30 -13.94 -5.41
CA ILE A 356 16.29 -13.06 -5.96
C ILE A 356 15.78 -13.67 -7.27
N SER A 357 14.51 -14.06 -7.28
CA SER A 357 13.81 -14.57 -8.44
C SER A 357 12.99 -13.48 -9.10
N LYS A 358 12.84 -13.54 -10.42
CA LYS A 358 12.13 -12.56 -11.24
C LYS A 358 11.14 -13.25 -12.16
N ARG A 359 9.94 -12.67 -12.31
CA ARG A 359 8.90 -13.16 -13.22
C ARG A 359 8.23 -12.01 -13.95
N LEU A 360 7.92 -12.22 -15.23
CA LEU A 360 7.01 -11.35 -15.97
C LEU A 360 5.59 -11.86 -15.77
N VAL A 361 4.72 -10.97 -15.33
CA VAL A 361 3.31 -11.24 -15.08
C VAL A 361 2.48 -10.67 -16.22
N SER A 362 1.78 -11.56 -16.93
CA SER A 362 0.83 -11.16 -17.97
C SER A 362 -0.55 -10.88 -17.36
N THR A 363 -0.89 -9.62 -17.14
CA THR A 363 -2.23 -9.26 -16.65
C THR A 363 -3.19 -9.04 -17.83
N ARG A 364 -4.31 -9.78 -17.85
CA ARG A 364 -5.40 -9.54 -18.81
C ARG A 364 -6.23 -8.35 -18.34
N TYR A 365 -5.86 -7.14 -18.73
CA TYR A 365 -6.66 -5.94 -18.47
C TYR A 365 -8.03 -6.02 -19.18
N SER A 366 -9.11 -6.08 -18.43
CA SER A 366 -10.47 -5.82 -18.95
C SER A 366 -10.91 -4.42 -18.55
N ALA A 367 -10.37 -3.40 -19.21
CA ALA A 367 -11.03 -2.10 -19.25
C ALA A 367 -12.06 -2.14 -20.39
N ALA A 368 -13.34 -1.93 -20.05
CA ALA A 368 -14.40 -1.80 -21.05
C ALA A 368 -14.05 -0.63 -22.00
N GLY A 369 -13.99 -0.94 -23.30
CA GLY A 369 -13.98 0.06 -24.37
C GLY A 369 -12.62 0.67 -24.70
N ARG A 370 -11.78 -0.08 -25.43
CA ARG A 370 -10.95 0.42 -26.56
C ARG A 370 -10.27 -0.77 -27.25
N VAL A 371 -10.51 -0.91 -28.54
CA VAL A 371 -9.83 -1.86 -29.43
C VAL A 371 -8.37 -1.40 -29.55
N GLY A 372 -7.43 -2.26 -29.16
CA GLY A 372 -6.00 -1.97 -29.10
C GLY A 372 -5.36 -2.41 -27.79
N LYS A 373 -5.26 -3.73 -27.56
CA LYS A 373 -4.61 -4.32 -26.38
C LYS A 373 -3.10 -4.07 -26.45
N ARG A 374 -2.55 -3.22 -25.58
CA ARG A 374 -1.18 -3.43 -25.09
C ARG A 374 -1.29 -4.21 -23.79
N SER A 375 -0.81 -5.45 -23.78
CA SER A 375 -0.53 -6.16 -22.54
C SER A 375 0.54 -5.36 -21.80
N ALA A 376 0.19 -4.70 -20.70
CA ALA A 376 1.21 -4.17 -19.81
C ALA A 376 1.70 -5.34 -18.96
N GLU A 377 2.93 -5.78 -19.20
CA GLU A 377 3.59 -6.76 -18.35
C GLU A 377 3.99 -6.09 -17.05
N GLU A 378 3.78 -6.77 -15.94
CA GLU A 378 4.30 -6.37 -14.63
C GLU A 378 5.51 -7.24 -14.29
N LEU A 379 6.49 -6.66 -13.61
CA LEU A 379 7.65 -7.38 -13.12
C LEU A 379 7.44 -7.73 -11.65
N LEU A 380 7.49 -9.02 -11.35
CA LEU A 380 7.51 -9.54 -10.00
C LEU A 380 8.94 -9.93 -9.62
N ILE A 381 9.43 -9.41 -8.50
CA ILE A 381 10.76 -9.69 -7.95
C ILE A 381 10.59 -10.21 -6.53
N THR A 382 11.25 -11.31 -6.16
CA THR A 382 11.04 -11.89 -4.83
C THR A 382 12.26 -12.64 -4.30
N THR A 383 12.39 -12.65 -2.99
CA THR A 383 13.32 -13.54 -2.27
C THR A 383 12.66 -14.82 -1.78
N LEU A 384 11.37 -15.06 -2.06
CA LEU A 384 10.74 -16.35 -1.75
C LEU A 384 11.50 -17.51 -2.44
N PRO A 385 11.47 -18.73 -1.87
CA PRO A 385 12.35 -19.83 -2.29
C PRO A 385 12.27 -20.09 -3.81
N PRO A 386 13.37 -19.95 -4.57
CA PRO A 386 13.32 -19.97 -6.03
C PRO A 386 12.68 -21.23 -6.63
N ALA A 387 12.90 -22.39 -6.00
CA ALA A 387 12.35 -23.68 -6.42
C ALA A 387 10.81 -23.73 -6.34
N THR A 388 10.20 -22.82 -5.59
CA THR A 388 8.74 -22.75 -5.41
C THR A 388 8.09 -21.61 -6.19
N VAL A 389 8.86 -20.67 -6.74
CA VAL A 389 8.29 -19.54 -7.49
C VAL A 389 7.74 -20.07 -8.83
N PRO A 390 6.41 -20.03 -9.07
CA PRO A 390 5.81 -20.65 -10.24
C PRO A 390 6.41 -20.15 -11.56
N VAL A 391 6.40 -21.03 -12.56
CA VAL A 391 6.75 -20.72 -13.95
C VAL A 391 5.66 -21.30 -14.84
N ASP A 392 4.89 -20.43 -15.48
CA ASP A 392 3.80 -20.78 -16.39
C ASP A 392 3.49 -19.60 -17.34
N ASP A 393 2.41 -19.72 -18.13
CA ASP A 393 1.99 -18.70 -19.09
C ASP A 393 1.64 -17.34 -18.45
N GLU A 394 1.21 -17.34 -17.17
CA GLU A 394 0.88 -16.14 -16.41
C GLU A 394 2.11 -15.56 -15.72
N LEU A 395 2.99 -16.41 -15.19
CA LEU A 395 4.25 -16.09 -14.50
C LEU A 395 5.46 -16.61 -15.29
N ARG A 396 5.91 -15.86 -16.28
CA ARG A 396 7.03 -16.27 -17.13
C ARG A 396 8.38 -15.97 -16.49
N GLY A 397 9.37 -16.83 -16.73
CA GLY A 397 10.77 -16.49 -16.45
C GLY A 397 11.23 -15.31 -17.31
N LEU A 398 12.20 -14.53 -16.84
CA LEU A 398 12.92 -13.63 -17.72
C LEU A 398 13.82 -14.48 -18.63
N GLU A 399 13.59 -14.42 -19.94
CA GLU A 399 14.50 -15.03 -20.90
C GLU A 399 15.89 -14.43 -20.71
N TRP A 400 16.89 -15.27 -20.47
CA TRP A 400 18.28 -14.85 -20.45
C TRP A 400 18.62 -14.34 -21.85
N ARG A 401 18.86 -13.04 -21.99
CA ARG A 401 19.49 -12.49 -23.19
C ARG A 401 21.00 -12.58 -23.00
N PRO A 402 21.72 -13.46 -23.72
CA PRO A 402 23.17 -13.37 -23.76
C PRO A 402 23.52 -11.97 -24.28
N SER A 403 24.36 -11.28 -23.51
CA SER A 403 25.05 -10.06 -23.91
C SER A 403 25.95 -10.29 -25.12
#